data_AF-A0AAD9W6P1-F1
#
_entry.id   AF-A0AAD9W6P1-F1
#
_cell.length_a   1.000
_cell.length_b   1.000
_cell.length_c   1.000
_cell.angle_alpha   90.00
_cell.angle_beta   90.00
_cell.angle_gamma   90.00
#
_symmetry.space_group_name_H-M   'P 1'
#
loop_
_entity.id
_entity.type
_entity.pdbx_description
1 polymer ?
#
loop_
_entity_poly.entity_id
_entity_poly.type
_entity_poly.pdbx_seq_one_letter_code
_entity_poly.pdbx_strand_id
1 'polypeptide(L)'
;MSTNGHTKAKQMQAWKGLSQCLPARDADTEYWWQLTGRQLATLLDAAGYSVERQYEVLVFHHQWVVPYLGPAPTPGNFKPKWRSLITLDGSPIECSWKWNMASKDPEIRYIAEPIGEYAGTALDPLNQLATREMMHRLTTALPGIDISLFDHFMSDLYDHDNTKYSQEVAAGAKMKTSVHIGFEFLKDRVATKSYFVPRKLGQTSLMSVPDYAKAISAVQPGDNAALKMMLDFIDTHPEGKLLTFYSVAVDNEPLDLTRIKWYCQTPHTSFESVRAIMTLGGRIALPHLEGCLAELRELVNAAACVPADYPEDRELEAERWHAEEQARQFDELAKYLSGFVYHFDIAPNKPHPEIKVYVPTRHYGGTDATIGRNLVTWMEKRGRGDFGERYLQALEELTPHGHAGAGKGTQTFVSCLFKKNGDLDITSYLAPQAFNEKRMGSSSPPWGQGYHDLALQPDLSTRNPHKHIMASKRPTQDAFFTWCQSHDSKDWDSLRTCIAPTLRMNYEHMKNQLIEIPSEEYAKTAHMNHLDVATQHLVGGIAKWAKTEDEITATFQIRVAKLKYTDNSCTEVKAKANAYGICTVPYRKIDGEWKVAGLKPQMLWVDGNPEVFFGDVKKMSEDMNA
;
A
#
# COMPACT_ATOMS: atom_id res chain seq x y z
N MET A 1 31.43 -17.88 -24.34
CA MET A 1 31.36 -18.49 -22.99
C MET A 1 31.74 -17.43 -21.96
N SER A 2 30.99 -17.38 -20.85
CA SER A 2 31.15 -16.53 -19.66
C SER A 2 30.59 -15.09 -19.70
N THR A 3 29.28 -14.94 -19.47
CA THR A 3 28.67 -13.74 -18.85
C THR A 3 27.53 -14.03 -17.86
N ASN A 4 27.16 -15.29 -17.59
CA ASN A 4 26.02 -15.64 -16.70
C ASN A 4 26.31 -15.52 -15.18
N GLY A 5 27.45 -14.99 -14.77
CA GLY A 5 27.87 -14.96 -13.36
C GLY A 5 27.62 -13.64 -12.60
N HIS A 6 27.16 -12.57 -13.25
CA HIS A 6 27.08 -11.23 -12.64
C HIS A 6 25.67 -10.67 -12.40
N THR A 7 24.60 -11.38 -12.76
CA THR A 7 23.23 -10.81 -12.81
C THR A 7 22.38 -11.07 -11.57
N LYS A 8 22.54 -12.18 -10.83
CA LYS A 8 21.67 -12.45 -9.65
C LYS A 8 21.98 -11.60 -8.41
N ALA A 9 23.21 -11.10 -8.26
CA ALA A 9 23.62 -10.36 -7.05
C ALA A 9 23.07 -8.91 -6.98
N LYS A 10 22.54 -8.38 -8.09
CA LYS A 10 22.02 -7.00 -8.17
C LYS A 10 20.50 -6.85 -8.13
N GLN A 11 19.75 -7.95 -8.26
CA GLN A 11 18.29 -7.88 -8.26
C GLN A 11 17.75 -7.34 -6.93
N MET A 12 16.87 -6.33 -7.05
CA MET A 12 16.11 -5.72 -5.96
C MET A 12 17.00 -5.07 -4.87
N GLN A 13 18.20 -4.60 -5.22
CA GLN A 13 19.10 -3.95 -4.26
C GLN A 13 18.46 -2.74 -3.56
N ALA A 14 17.72 -1.91 -4.30
CA ALA A 14 17.04 -0.74 -3.74
C ALA A 14 16.03 -1.14 -2.66
N TRP A 15 15.15 -2.12 -2.94
CA TRP A 15 14.18 -2.62 -1.96
C TRP A 15 14.85 -3.30 -0.77
N LYS A 16 15.86 -4.15 -0.99
CA LYS A 16 16.62 -4.78 0.11
C LYS A 16 17.27 -3.74 1.02
N GLY A 17 17.83 -2.69 0.45
CA GLY A 17 18.41 -1.58 1.21
C GLY A 17 17.37 -0.78 1.98
N LEU A 18 16.24 -0.45 1.33
CA LEU A 18 15.14 0.27 1.99
C LEU A 18 14.50 -0.53 3.11
N SER A 19 14.27 -1.84 2.94
CA SER A 19 13.73 -2.72 3.98
C SER A 19 14.63 -2.85 5.22
N GLN A 20 15.92 -2.49 5.11
CA GLN A 20 16.83 -2.42 6.27
C GLN A 20 16.76 -1.07 6.99
N CYS A 21 16.32 -0.02 6.31
CA CYS A 21 16.39 1.36 6.77
C CYS A 21 15.02 1.94 7.17
N LEU A 22 13.95 1.51 6.52
CA LEU A 22 12.59 1.98 6.76
C LEU A 22 11.93 1.12 7.84
N PRO A 23 11.33 1.73 8.88
CA PRO A 23 10.66 0.98 9.93
C PRO A 23 9.29 0.48 9.48
N ALA A 24 8.95 -0.74 9.87
CA ALA A 24 7.56 -1.20 9.87
C ALA A 24 6.71 -0.29 10.76
N ARG A 25 5.52 0.11 10.29
CA ARG A 25 4.56 0.92 11.09
C ARG A 25 3.62 0.03 11.89
N ASP A 26 3.14 -1.02 11.23
CA ASP A 26 2.26 -2.05 11.77
C ASP A 26 2.39 -3.33 10.93
N ALA A 27 1.68 -4.39 11.30
CA ALA A 27 1.77 -5.68 10.62
C ALA A 27 1.20 -5.66 9.19
N ASP A 28 0.15 -4.85 8.94
CA ASP A 28 -0.51 -4.75 7.64
C ASP A 28 0.40 -4.04 6.63
N THR A 29 0.93 -2.89 7.01
CA THR A 29 1.88 -2.11 6.21
C THR A 29 3.17 -2.87 5.94
N GLU A 30 3.67 -3.62 6.93
CA GLU A 30 4.84 -4.49 6.71
C GLU A 30 4.53 -5.60 5.70
N TYR A 31 3.40 -6.28 5.83
CA TYR A 31 2.98 -7.29 4.84
C TYR A 31 2.92 -6.69 3.43
N TRP A 32 2.25 -5.55 3.29
CA TRP A 32 2.09 -4.87 2.01
C TRP A 32 3.42 -4.41 1.43
N TRP A 33 4.33 -3.90 2.26
CA TRP A 33 5.68 -3.52 1.83
C TRP A 33 6.49 -4.73 1.36
N GLN A 34 6.44 -5.84 2.09
CA GLN A 34 7.16 -7.06 1.71
C GLN A 34 6.64 -7.65 0.40
N LEU A 35 5.33 -7.58 0.15
CA LEU A 35 4.73 -8.07 -1.09
C LEU A 35 4.91 -7.07 -2.24
N THR A 36 4.25 -5.91 -2.14
CA THR A 36 4.12 -4.97 -3.25
C THR A 36 5.40 -4.16 -3.46
N GLY A 37 6.16 -3.87 -2.40
CA GLY A 37 7.47 -3.24 -2.51
C GLY A 37 8.47 -4.10 -3.26
N ARG A 38 8.51 -5.42 -2.99
CA ARG A 38 9.36 -6.33 -3.77
C ARG A 38 8.85 -6.44 -5.21
N GLN A 39 7.57 -6.68 -5.44
CA GLN A 39 7.05 -6.85 -6.80
C GLN A 39 7.33 -5.61 -7.66
N LEU A 40 7.14 -4.41 -7.11
CA LEU A 40 7.48 -3.16 -7.77
C LEU A 40 8.99 -3.07 -8.06
N ALA A 41 9.85 -3.44 -7.11
CA ALA A 41 11.30 -3.45 -7.32
C ALA A 41 11.73 -4.42 -8.43
N THR A 42 11.14 -5.62 -8.49
CA THR A 42 11.37 -6.60 -9.57
C THR A 42 11.00 -5.98 -10.93
N LEU A 43 9.85 -5.31 -11.03
CA LEU A 43 9.41 -4.68 -12.28
C LEU A 43 10.31 -3.52 -12.71
N LEU A 44 10.71 -2.65 -11.77
CA LEU A 44 11.58 -1.50 -12.07
C LEU A 44 12.96 -1.96 -12.56
N ASP A 45 13.55 -2.96 -11.90
CA ASP A 45 14.83 -3.54 -12.30
C ASP A 45 14.75 -4.18 -13.69
N ALA A 46 13.72 -4.98 -13.94
CA ALA A 46 13.49 -5.61 -15.23
C ALA A 46 13.26 -4.58 -16.35
N ALA A 47 12.58 -3.46 -16.06
CA ALA A 47 12.35 -2.35 -16.98
C ALA A 47 13.58 -1.47 -17.20
N GLY A 48 14.71 -1.76 -16.55
CA GLY A 48 15.98 -1.04 -16.77
C GLY A 48 16.09 0.29 -16.03
N TYR A 49 15.29 0.52 -14.99
CA TYR A 49 15.37 1.74 -14.20
C TYR A 49 16.72 1.82 -13.48
N SER A 50 17.33 3.01 -13.44
CA SER A 50 18.54 3.24 -12.64
C SER A 50 18.26 2.99 -11.16
N VAL A 51 19.29 2.65 -10.39
CA VAL A 51 19.15 2.35 -8.96
C VAL A 51 18.56 3.54 -8.21
N GLU A 52 18.99 4.76 -8.53
CA GLU A 52 18.49 6.01 -7.95
C GLU A 52 16.99 6.14 -8.20
N ARG A 53 16.55 5.87 -9.44
CA ARG A 53 15.13 5.93 -9.78
C ARG A 53 14.33 4.82 -9.09
N GLN A 54 14.92 3.63 -8.91
CA GLN A 54 14.29 2.57 -8.12
C GLN A 54 14.05 3.04 -6.68
N TYR A 55 15.04 3.68 -6.04
CA TYR A 55 14.88 4.26 -4.69
C TYR A 55 13.77 5.30 -4.63
N GLU A 56 13.73 6.25 -5.58
CA GLU A 56 12.69 7.29 -5.63
C GLU A 56 11.28 6.71 -5.68
N VAL A 57 11.05 5.76 -6.60
CA VAL A 57 9.74 5.11 -6.77
C VAL A 57 9.37 4.28 -5.54
N LEU A 58 10.32 3.53 -4.99
CA LEU A 58 10.07 2.66 -3.83
C LEU A 58 9.85 3.44 -2.54
N VAL A 59 10.56 4.55 -2.32
CA VAL A 59 10.31 5.46 -1.19
C VAL A 59 8.93 6.10 -1.31
N PHE A 60 8.55 6.53 -2.51
CA PHE A 60 7.20 7.04 -2.76
C PHE A 60 6.14 6.00 -2.44
N HIS A 61 6.29 4.77 -2.96
CA HIS A 61 5.37 3.66 -2.71
C HIS A 61 5.22 3.34 -1.23
N HIS A 62 6.35 3.20 -0.51
CA HIS A 62 6.35 2.95 0.93
C HIS A 62 5.66 4.08 1.73
N GLN A 63 5.89 5.33 1.35
CA GLN A 63 5.39 6.49 2.09
C GLN A 63 3.90 6.77 1.83
N TRP A 64 3.47 6.68 0.57
CA TRP A 64 2.20 7.21 0.10
C TRP A 64 1.17 6.15 -0.28
N VAL A 65 1.57 4.90 -0.49
CA VAL A 65 0.67 3.86 -1.02
C VAL A 65 0.51 2.73 -0.03
N VAL A 66 1.61 2.14 0.45
CA VAL A 66 1.58 1.04 1.43
C VAL A 66 0.67 1.31 2.64
N PRO A 67 0.66 2.50 3.27
CA PRO A 67 -0.20 2.80 4.42
C PRO A 67 -1.70 2.82 4.09
N TYR A 68 -2.04 2.93 2.80
CA TYR A 68 -3.39 3.03 2.31
C TYR A 68 -3.89 1.73 1.67
N LEU A 69 -3.14 0.62 1.70
CA LEU A 69 -3.60 -0.66 1.14
C LEU A 69 -4.52 -1.45 2.09
N GLY A 70 -4.86 -0.90 3.25
CA GLY A 70 -5.80 -1.48 4.21
C GLY A 70 -5.29 -2.76 4.88
N PRO A 71 -6.18 -3.52 5.55
CA PRO A 71 -5.80 -4.73 6.27
C PRO A 71 -5.24 -5.82 5.34
N ALA A 72 -4.15 -6.45 5.75
CA ALA A 72 -3.54 -7.56 5.04
C ALA A 72 -4.37 -8.86 5.18
N PRO A 73 -4.18 -9.85 4.28
CA PRO A 73 -4.75 -11.18 4.48
C PRO A 73 -4.27 -11.81 5.78
N THR A 74 -5.17 -12.45 6.52
CA THR A 74 -4.83 -13.13 7.77
C THR A 74 -4.72 -14.64 7.55
N PRO A 75 -3.82 -15.37 8.25
CA PRO A 75 -3.75 -16.82 8.16
C PRO A 75 -5.12 -17.46 8.44
N GLY A 76 -5.63 -18.25 7.49
CA GLY A 76 -6.93 -18.91 7.60
C GLY A 76 -8.15 -18.05 7.20
N ASN A 77 -7.96 -16.76 6.90
CA ASN A 77 -9.00 -15.90 6.33
C ASN A 77 -8.42 -14.98 5.23
N PHE A 78 -8.58 -15.44 3.99
CA PHE A 78 -8.08 -14.76 2.78
C PHE A 78 -9.11 -13.80 2.17
N LYS A 79 -10.19 -13.48 2.88
CA LYS A 79 -11.18 -12.52 2.38
C LYS A 79 -10.76 -11.10 2.78
N PRO A 80 -10.63 -10.17 1.82
CA PRO A 80 -10.34 -8.79 2.15
C PRO A 80 -11.49 -8.16 2.95
N LYS A 81 -11.16 -7.27 3.90
CA LYS A 81 -12.16 -6.48 4.64
C LYS A 81 -12.99 -5.61 3.69
N TRP A 82 -12.32 -4.97 2.75
CA TRP A 82 -12.92 -4.22 1.65
C TRP A 82 -12.48 -4.83 0.32
N ARG A 83 -13.43 -5.30 -0.48
CA ARG A 83 -13.12 -5.97 -1.74
C ARG A 83 -12.96 -4.94 -2.87
N SER A 84 -11.71 -4.61 -3.18
CA SER A 84 -11.39 -3.78 -4.34
C SER A 84 -11.81 -4.47 -5.65
N LEU A 85 -12.28 -3.69 -6.63
CA LEU A 85 -12.55 -4.13 -7.99
C LEU A 85 -11.37 -3.92 -8.94
N ILE A 86 -10.26 -3.34 -8.45
CA ILE A 86 -9.03 -3.21 -9.25
C ILE A 86 -8.56 -4.59 -9.72
N THR A 87 -8.63 -5.59 -8.84
CA THR A 87 -8.19 -6.95 -9.16
C THR A 87 -9.23 -7.98 -8.74
N LEU A 88 -9.21 -9.15 -9.40
CA LEU A 88 -10.21 -10.19 -9.18
C LEU A 88 -10.20 -10.73 -7.74
N ASP A 89 -9.03 -10.89 -7.14
CA ASP A 89 -8.90 -11.42 -5.78
C ASP A 89 -9.22 -10.37 -4.70
N GLY A 90 -9.43 -9.11 -5.08
CA GLY A 90 -9.73 -8.01 -4.18
C GLY A 90 -8.50 -7.24 -3.70
N SER A 91 -7.31 -7.53 -4.25
CA SER A 91 -6.12 -6.73 -3.98
C SER A 91 -6.34 -5.27 -4.40
N PRO A 92 -6.02 -4.29 -3.55
CA PRO A 92 -6.30 -2.87 -3.81
C PRO A 92 -5.20 -2.18 -4.63
N ILE A 93 -4.41 -2.93 -5.39
CA ILE A 93 -3.32 -2.40 -6.21
C ILE A 93 -3.08 -3.27 -7.43
N GLU A 94 -2.74 -2.65 -8.56
CA GLU A 94 -2.35 -3.32 -9.78
C GLU A 94 -1.22 -2.55 -10.48
N CYS A 95 -0.13 -3.24 -10.80
CA CYS A 95 0.97 -2.66 -11.57
C CYS A 95 0.70 -2.77 -13.06
N SER A 96 1.34 -1.91 -13.85
CA SER A 96 1.30 -1.99 -15.31
C SER A 96 2.68 -1.75 -15.90
N TRP A 97 2.99 -2.53 -16.91
CA TRP A 97 4.19 -2.45 -17.73
C TRP A 97 3.81 -1.87 -19.08
N LYS A 98 4.13 -0.59 -19.28
CA LYS A 98 4.00 0.04 -20.59
C LYS A 98 5.24 -0.28 -21.40
N TRP A 99 5.06 -1.00 -22.51
CA TRP A 99 6.16 -1.54 -23.30
C TRP A 99 6.95 -0.44 -24.00
N ASN A 100 8.24 -0.70 -24.19
CA ASN A 100 9.17 0.18 -24.88
C ASN A 100 8.71 0.51 -26.31
N MET A 101 9.07 1.70 -26.77
CA MET A 101 8.97 2.14 -28.16
C MET A 101 10.40 2.34 -28.69
N ALA A 102 10.57 2.53 -30.00
CA ALA A 102 11.91 2.71 -30.60
C ALA A 102 12.78 3.79 -29.93
N SER A 103 12.16 4.78 -29.30
CA SER A 103 12.84 5.91 -28.64
C SER A 103 12.62 5.98 -27.12
N LYS A 104 11.96 4.98 -26.51
CA LYS A 104 11.58 5.03 -25.09
C LYS A 104 11.64 3.65 -24.45
N ASP A 105 12.33 3.55 -23.33
CA ASP A 105 12.33 2.38 -22.45
C ASP A 105 10.94 2.13 -21.83
N PRO A 106 10.69 0.94 -21.25
CA PRO A 106 9.43 0.64 -20.60
C PRO A 106 9.14 1.57 -19.42
N GLU A 107 7.87 1.82 -19.17
CA GLU A 107 7.42 2.63 -18.02
C GLU A 107 6.59 1.77 -17.07
N ILE A 108 7.00 1.71 -15.80
CA ILE A 108 6.23 1.08 -14.72
C ILE A 108 5.31 2.10 -14.06
N ARG A 109 4.04 1.72 -13.91
CA ARG A 109 2.98 2.53 -13.29
C ARG A 109 2.14 1.60 -12.42
N TYR A 110 1.33 2.14 -11.53
CA TYR A 110 0.34 1.33 -10.83
C TYR A 110 -0.89 2.15 -10.47
N ILE A 111 -2.02 1.46 -10.32
CA ILE A 111 -3.23 1.99 -9.71
C ILE A 111 -3.38 1.39 -8.31
N ALA A 112 -3.89 2.17 -7.37
CA ALA A 112 -4.23 1.71 -6.03
C ALA A 112 -5.57 2.31 -5.57
N GLU A 113 -6.34 1.53 -4.82
CA GLU A 113 -7.52 2.00 -4.10
C GLU A 113 -7.13 2.21 -2.64
N PRO A 114 -7.02 3.46 -2.17
CA PRO A 114 -6.85 3.73 -0.76
C PRO A 114 -8.01 3.16 0.06
N ILE A 115 -7.70 2.29 1.02
CA ILE A 115 -8.64 1.67 1.96
C ILE A 115 -8.39 2.24 3.34
N GLY A 116 -9.38 2.96 3.87
CA GLY A 116 -9.34 3.53 5.21
C GLY A 116 -9.74 2.51 6.29
N GLU A 117 -9.41 2.84 7.56
CA GLU A 117 -9.83 2.04 8.72
C GLU A 117 -11.34 1.79 8.74
N TYR A 118 -12.12 2.80 8.34
CA TYR A 118 -13.58 2.81 8.37
C TYR A 118 -14.26 2.35 7.08
N ALA A 119 -13.49 1.88 6.09
CA ALA A 119 -14.02 1.41 4.81
C ALA A 119 -15.15 0.36 5.00
N GLY A 120 -16.30 0.61 4.39
CA GLY A 120 -17.50 -0.24 4.46
C GLY A 120 -18.31 -0.12 5.76
N THR A 121 -17.90 0.74 6.70
CA THR A 121 -18.68 1.02 7.91
C THR A 121 -19.68 2.16 7.67
N ALA A 122 -20.52 2.47 8.66
CA ALA A 122 -21.45 3.60 8.56
C ALA A 122 -20.76 4.97 8.41
N LEU A 123 -19.49 5.09 8.84
CA LEU A 123 -18.71 6.31 8.69
C LEU A 123 -18.17 6.47 7.27
N ASP A 124 -17.88 5.37 6.57
CA ASP A 124 -17.35 5.38 5.21
C ASP A 124 -17.88 4.20 4.36
N PRO A 125 -19.19 4.21 4.02
CA PRO A 125 -19.83 3.07 3.36
C PRO A 125 -19.31 2.81 1.95
N LEU A 126 -18.72 3.83 1.30
CA LEU A 126 -18.22 3.77 -0.07
C LEU A 126 -16.68 3.70 -0.16
N ASN A 127 -15.95 3.67 0.95
CA ASN A 127 -14.49 3.73 1.00
C ASN A 127 -13.91 4.96 0.26
N GLN A 128 -14.35 6.15 0.64
CA GLN A 128 -13.95 7.40 0.01
C GLN A 128 -13.04 8.26 0.89
N LEU A 129 -13.05 8.08 2.22
CA LEU A 129 -12.34 8.98 3.13
C LEU A 129 -10.83 8.93 2.91
N ALA A 130 -10.26 7.72 2.81
CA ALA A 130 -8.83 7.51 2.61
C ALA A 130 -8.33 8.12 1.30
N THR A 131 -9.09 7.95 0.21
CA THR A 131 -8.74 8.50 -1.10
C THR A 131 -8.77 10.03 -1.09
N ARG A 132 -9.81 10.64 -0.50
CA ARG A 132 -9.91 12.10 -0.36
C ARG A 132 -8.76 12.65 0.47
N GLU A 133 -8.47 12.05 1.63
CA GLU A 133 -7.35 12.45 2.47
C GLU A 133 -6.02 12.40 1.70
N MET A 134 -5.74 11.27 1.03
CA MET A 134 -4.51 11.09 0.26
C MET A 134 -4.38 12.17 -0.82
N MET A 135 -5.44 12.42 -1.61
CA MET A 135 -5.40 13.41 -2.68
C MET A 135 -5.13 14.83 -2.17
N HIS A 136 -5.79 15.27 -1.10
CA HIS A 136 -5.51 16.58 -0.49
C HIS A 136 -4.11 16.67 0.14
N ARG A 137 -3.55 15.56 0.63
CA ARG A 137 -2.16 15.56 1.13
C ARG A 137 -1.15 15.62 -0.02
N LEU A 138 -1.44 14.99 -1.14
CA LEU A 138 -0.56 14.99 -2.32
C LEU A 138 -0.46 16.39 -2.96
N THR A 139 -1.51 17.21 -2.94
CA THR A 139 -1.42 18.61 -3.43
C THR A 139 -0.44 19.46 -2.61
N THR A 140 -0.25 19.14 -1.34
CA THR A 140 0.71 19.82 -0.47
C THR A 140 2.12 19.25 -0.63
N ALA A 141 2.22 17.94 -0.87
CA ALA A 141 3.50 17.24 -0.91
C ALA A 141 4.20 17.25 -2.27
N LEU A 142 3.44 17.34 -3.36
CA LEU A 142 3.95 17.23 -4.73
C LEU A 142 3.59 18.49 -5.54
N PRO A 143 4.56 19.08 -6.25
CA PRO A 143 4.29 20.21 -7.14
C PRO A 143 3.46 19.76 -8.35
N GLY A 144 2.52 20.62 -8.77
CA GLY A 144 1.77 20.44 -10.02
C GLY A 144 0.56 19.51 -9.95
N ILE A 145 0.22 18.96 -8.78
CA ILE A 145 -1.02 18.21 -8.61
C ILE A 145 -2.20 19.17 -8.44
N ASP A 146 -3.15 19.12 -9.37
CA ASP A 146 -4.41 19.85 -9.33
C ASP A 146 -5.57 18.85 -9.17
N ILE A 147 -6.40 19.04 -8.14
CA ILE A 147 -7.51 18.13 -7.81
C ILE A 147 -8.89 18.75 -8.08
N SER A 148 -8.96 19.87 -8.80
CA SER A 148 -10.23 20.56 -9.08
C SER A 148 -11.25 19.64 -9.78
N LEU A 149 -10.80 18.83 -10.73
CA LEU A 149 -11.63 17.84 -11.39
C LEU A 149 -11.97 16.64 -10.49
N PHE A 150 -11.08 16.29 -9.57
CA PHE A 150 -11.38 15.27 -8.57
C PHE A 150 -12.54 15.72 -7.68
N ASP A 151 -12.47 16.95 -7.16
CA ASP A 151 -13.54 17.52 -6.31
C ASP A 151 -14.86 17.67 -7.08
N HIS A 152 -14.80 18.08 -8.35
CA HIS A 152 -15.97 18.12 -9.24
C HIS A 152 -16.66 16.76 -9.36
N PHE A 153 -15.91 15.72 -9.74
CA PHE A 153 -16.49 14.39 -9.94
C PHE A 153 -16.90 13.71 -8.63
N MET A 154 -16.23 14.01 -7.51
CA MET A 154 -16.69 13.58 -6.18
C MET A 154 -18.06 14.18 -5.84
N SER A 155 -18.31 15.43 -6.20
CA SER A 155 -19.59 16.11 -5.95
C SER A 155 -20.71 15.63 -6.87
N ASP A 156 -20.43 15.41 -8.15
CA ASP A 156 -21.47 15.13 -9.16
C ASP A 156 -21.88 13.65 -9.22
N LEU A 157 -20.96 12.73 -8.94
CA LEU A 157 -21.14 11.29 -9.15
C LEU A 157 -21.62 10.52 -7.92
N TYR A 158 -21.65 11.17 -6.75
CA TYR A 158 -22.02 10.56 -5.48
C TYR A 158 -22.98 11.46 -4.71
N ASP A 159 -23.85 10.86 -3.91
CA ASP A 159 -24.53 11.59 -2.85
C ASP A 159 -23.61 11.65 -1.62
N HIS A 160 -23.82 12.62 -0.74
CA HIS A 160 -23.00 12.81 0.48
C HIS A 160 -23.81 12.56 1.75
N ASP A 161 -24.65 11.52 1.72
CA ASP A 161 -25.49 11.09 2.84
C ASP A 161 -25.16 9.64 3.23
N ASN A 162 -24.11 9.49 4.06
CA ASN A 162 -23.63 8.19 4.52
C ASN A 162 -24.69 7.42 5.30
N THR A 163 -25.67 8.11 5.91
CA THR A 163 -26.77 7.47 6.63
C THR A 163 -27.64 6.67 5.65
N LYS A 164 -28.00 7.26 4.52
CA LYS A 164 -28.80 6.56 3.49
C LYS A 164 -28.03 5.44 2.81
N TYR A 165 -26.74 5.62 2.51
CA TYR A 165 -25.93 4.51 2.01
C TYR A 165 -25.86 3.36 3.01
N SER A 166 -25.72 3.66 4.31
CA SER A 166 -25.71 2.65 5.36
C SER A 166 -27.05 1.91 5.44
N GLN A 167 -28.17 2.60 5.23
CA GLN A 167 -29.49 1.98 5.13
C GLN A 167 -29.60 1.02 3.94
N GLU A 168 -29.06 1.39 2.77
CA GLU A 168 -29.01 0.51 1.61
C GLU A 168 -28.14 -0.72 1.87
N VAL A 169 -26.98 -0.55 2.52
CA VAL A 169 -26.12 -1.67 2.94
C VAL A 169 -26.88 -2.60 3.90
N ALA A 170 -27.58 -2.03 4.89
CA ALA A 170 -28.41 -2.80 5.81
C ALA A 170 -29.57 -3.53 5.10
N ALA A 171 -30.06 -2.97 3.99
CA ALA A 171 -31.05 -3.61 3.10
C ALA A 171 -30.43 -4.62 2.12
N GLY A 172 -29.12 -4.87 2.17
CA GLY A 172 -28.42 -5.88 1.37
C GLY A 172 -27.65 -5.36 0.16
N ALA A 173 -27.57 -4.04 -0.04
CA ALA A 173 -26.75 -3.47 -1.10
C ALA A 173 -25.26 -3.76 -0.87
N LYS A 174 -24.58 -4.23 -1.93
CA LYS A 174 -23.13 -4.50 -1.89
C LYS A 174 -22.36 -3.29 -2.37
N MET A 175 -21.67 -2.61 -1.45
CA MET A 175 -20.74 -1.54 -1.81
C MET A 175 -19.40 -2.12 -2.25
N LYS A 176 -18.82 -1.50 -3.27
CA LYS A 176 -17.59 -1.89 -3.94
C LYS A 176 -16.78 -0.63 -4.24
N THR A 177 -15.60 -0.77 -4.86
CA THR A 177 -14.74 0.35 -5.25
C THR A 177 -15.53 1.52 -5.80
N SER A 178 -15.36 2.67 -5.17
CA SER A 178 -15.92 3.93 -5.64
C SER A 178 -14.84 4.79 -6.29
N VAL A 179 -13.66 4.90 -5.70
CA VAL A 179 -12.59 5.78 -6.21
C VAL A 179 -11.23 5.11 -6.06
N HIS A 180 -10.39 5.20 -7.08
CA HIS A 180 -9.00 4.74 -7.03
C HIS A 180 -8.07 5.66 -7.81
N ILE A 181 -6.76 5.58 -7.52
CA ILE A 181 -5.75 6.51 -8.00
C ILE A 181 -4.67 5.79 -8.80
N GLY A 182 -4.33 6.32 -9.97
CA GLY A 182 -3.17 5.92 -10.76
C GLY A 182 -1.96 6.79 -10.48
N PHE A 183 -0.78 6.18 -10.45
CA PHE A 183 0.50 6.85 -10.25
C PHE A 183 1.42 6.60 -11.44
N GLU A 184 1.96 7.69 -12.01
CA GLU A 184 2.92 7.66 -13.10
C GLU A 184 4.21 8.38 -12.70
N PHE A 185 5.34 7.68 -12.81
CA PHE A 185 6.64 8.16 -12.40
C PHE A 185 7.38 8.81 -13.57
N LEU A 186 7.01 10.04 -13.90
CA LEU A 186 7.66 10.84 -14.95
C LEU A 186 9.07 11.29 -14.53
N LYS A 187 9.93 11.61 -15.51
CA LYS A 187 11.35 11.92 -15.28
C LYS A 187 11.58 12.99 -14.19
N ASP A 188 10.70 13.97 -14.11
CA ASP A 188 10.79 15.17 -13.27
C ASP A 188 9.74 15.24 -12.15
N ARG A 189 8.67 14.43 -12.21
CA ARG A 189 7.58 14.46 -11.22
C ARG A 189 6.80 13.15 -11.14
N VAL A 190 6.01 13.01 -10.08
CA VAL A 190 4.95 11.98 -10.01
C VAL A 190 3.65 12.62 -10.50
N ALA A 191 3.05 12.05 -11.54
CA ALA A 191 1.71 12.44 -12.00
C ALA A 191 0.67 11.47 -11.42
N THR A 192 -0.52 11.97 -11.12
CA THR A 192 -1.62 11.15 -10.61
C THR A 192 -2.86 11.24 -11.47
N LYS A 193 -3.68 10.18 -11.44
CA LYS A 193 -4.96 10.09 -12.14
C LYS A 193 -6.02 9.60 -11.17
N SER A 194 -7.19 10.22 -11.19
CA SER A 194 -8.31 9.81 -10.34
C SER A 194 -9.34 9.09 -11.17
N TYR A 195 -9.80 7.93 -10.69
CA TYR A 195 -10.79 7.07 -11.34
C TYR A 195 -12.01 6.98 -10.44
N PHE A 196 -13.19 7.20 -11.01
CA PHE A 196 -14.47 7.22 -10.31
C PHE A 196 -15.35 6.11 -10.87
N VAL A 197 -15.91 5.31 -9.98
CA VAL A 197 -16.96 4.32 -10.21
C VAL A 197 -18.20 4.86 -9.48
N PRO A 198 -19.12 5.53 -10.20
CA PRO A 198 -20.25 6.22 -9.60
C PRO A 198 -21.22 5.29 -8.86
N ARG A 199 -21.76 5.78 -7.75
CA ARG A 199 -22.84 5.10 -7.01
C ARG A 199 -23.73 6.13 -6.31
N LYS A 200 -24.84 6.52 -6.92
CA LYS A 200 -25.87 7.39 -6.31
C LYS A 200 -26.84 6.61 -5.46
N LEU A 201 -27.53 7.25 -4.53
CA LEU A 201 -28.59 6.66 -3.72
C LEU A 201 -29.76 6.18 -4.59
N GLY A 202 -30.35 5.05 -4.21
CA GLY A 202 -31.42 4.38 -4.94
C GLY A 202 -30.96 3.72 -6.24
N GLN A 203 -29.68 3.80 -6.60
CA GLN A 203 -29.15 3.23 -7.84
C GLN A 203 -29.14 1.69 -7.76
N THR A 204 -29.98 1.06 -8.57
CA THR A 204 -30.11 -0.41 -8.66
C THR A 204 -29.25 -1.03 -9.76
N SER A 205 -28.76 -0.24 -10.71
CA SER A 205 -27.93 -0.65 -11.85
C SER A 205 -26.71 0.25 -12.02
N LEU A 206 -26.01 0.25 -13.17
CA LEU A 206 -24.95 1.23 -13.43
C LEU A 206 -25.55 2.61 -13.76
N MET A 207 -24.78 3.66 -13.52
CA MET A 207 -25.19 5.03 -13.85
C MET A 207 -25.46 5.16 -15.35
N SER A 208 -26.49 5.93 -15.71
CA SER A 208 -26.91 6.07 -17.11
C SER A 208 -25.92 6.90 -17.93
N VAL A 209 -25.83 6.63 -19.24
CA VAL A 209 -25.02 7.42 -20.18
C VAL A 209 -25.37 8.92 -20.12
N PRO A 210 -26.65 9.35 -20.10
CA PRO A 210 -27.00 10.76 -19.93
C PRO A 210 -26.46 11.40 -18.65
N ASP A 211 -26.47 10.68 -17.52
CA ASP A 211 -25.98 11.22 -16.24
C ASP A 211 -24.46 11.40 -16.26
N TYR A 212 -23.71 10.44 -16.81
CA TYR A 212 -22.28 10.61 -17.06
C TYR A 212 -22.00 11.78 -18.00
N ALA A 213 -22.71 11.83 -19.14
CA ALA A 213 -22.52 12.87 -20.15
C ALA A 213 -22.78 14.26 -19.57
N LYS A 214 -23.75 14.40 -18.67
CA LYS A 214 -24.01 15.64 -17.93
C LYS A 214 -22.81 16.05 -17.06
N ALA A 215 -22.29 15.13 -16.23
CA ALA A 215 -21.15 15.40 -15.36
C ALA A 215 -19.86 15.73 -16.15
N ILE A 216 -19.64 15.05 -17.28
CA ILE A 216 -18.52 15.27 -18.19
C ILE A 216 -18.66 16.63 -18.89
N SER A 217 -19.85 16.96 -19.40
CA SER A 217 -20.09 18.22 -20.13
C SER A 217 -19.93 19.46 -19.25
N ALA A 218 -20.18 19.34 -17.94
CA ALA A 218 -20.05 20.45 -16.99
C ALA A 218 -18.62 21.01 -16.87
N VAL A 219 -17.61 20.23 -17.24
CA VAL A 219 -16.18 20.62 -17.13
C VAL A 219 -15.49 20.75 -18.48
N GLN A 220 -16.19 20.49 -19.58
CA GLN A 220 -15.62 20.61 -20.93
C GLN A 220 -15.84 22.02 -21.49
N PRO A 221 -14.85 22.60 -22.20
CA PRO A 221 -15.02 23.89 -22.83
C PRO A 221 -15.88 23.78 -24.10
N GLY A 222 -17.04 24.43 -24.12
CA GLY A 222 -17.86 24.61 -25.33
C GLY A 222 -18.40 23.32 -25.96
N ASP A 223 -18.56 23.31 -27.30
CA ASP A 223 -19.04 22.14 -28.07
C ASP A 223 -17.88 21.16 -28.34
N ASN A 224 -17.76 20.12 -27.51
CA ASN A 224 -16.70 19.12 -27.65
C ASN A 224 -17.06 18.08 -28.74
N ALA A 225 -16.40 18.20 -29.90
CA ALA A 225 -16.63 17.33 -31.06
C ALA A 225 -16.35 15.84 -30.78
N ALA A 226 -15.32 15.51 -30.01
CA ALA A 226 -14.99 14.13 -29.66
C ALA A 226 -16.09 13.49 -28.80
N LEU A 227 -16.61 14.23 -27.80
CA LEU A 227 -17.73 13.78 -26.98
C LEU A 227 -19.00 13.59 -27.82
N LYS A 228 -19.32 14.55 -28.70
CA LYS A 228 -20.48 14.45 -29.60
C LYS A 228 -20.40 13.24 -30.52
N MET A 229 -19.24 12.98 -31.12
CA MET A 229 -19.01 11.82 -31.98
C MET A 229 -19.20 10.50 -31.23
N MET A 230 -18.71 10.43 -29.99
CA MET A 230 -18.88 9.27 -29.14
C MET A 230 -20.36 9.05 -28.76
N LEU A 231 -21.08 10.10 -28.37
CA LEU A 231 -22.51 10.01 -28.04
C LEU A 231 -23.35 9.59 -29.25
N ASP A 232 -23.05 10.11 -30.44
CA ASP A 232 -23.66 9.68 -31.70
C ASP A 232 -23.43 8.18 -31.98
N PHE A 233 -22.20 7.69 -31.79
CA PHE A 233 -21.90 6.26 -31.96
C PHE A 233 -22.71 5.39 -30.99
N ILE A 234 -22.78 5.77 -29.70
CA ILE A 234 -23.54 5.06 -28.67
C ILE A 234 -25.03 4.99 -29.05
N ASP A 235 -25.59 6.07 -29.58
CA ASP A 235 -27.02 6.14 -29.88
C ASP A 235 -27.40 5.46 -31.21
N THR A 236 -26.50 5.45 -32.20
CA THR A 236 -26.85 5.06 -33.57
C THR A 236 -26.26 3.73 -34.03
N HIS A 237 -25.12 3.29 -33.50
CA HIS A 237 -24.42 2.09 -33.98
C HIS A 237 -24.78 0.85 -33.15
N PRO A 238 -24.97 -0.35 -33.76
CA PRO A 238 -25.27 -1.58 -33.02
C PRO A 238 -24.28 -1.88 -31.88
N GLU A 239 -22.97 -1.85 -32.15
CA GLU A 239 -21.93 -2.03 -31.12
C GLU A 239 -21.93 -0.90 -30.08
N GLY A 240 -22.28 0.34 -30.47
CA GLY A 240 -22.35 1.47 -29.55
C GLY A 240 -23.44 1.29 -28.50
N LYS A 241 -24.58 0.72 -28.88
CA LYS A 241 -25.72 0.43 -27.98
C LYS A 241 -25.44 -0.68 -26.96
N LEU A 242 -24.40 -1.49 -27.19
CA LEU A 242 -23.98 -2.55 -26.28
C LEU A 242 -22.96 -2.07 -25.24
N LEU A 243 -22.41 -0.86 -25.40
CA LEU A 243 -21.44 -0.30 -24.47
C LEU A 243 -22.07 -0.03 -23.11
N THR A 244 -21.45 -0.60 -22.08
CA THR A 244 -21.85 -0.41 -20.69
C THR A 244 -20.77 0.38 -19.96
N PHE A 245 -21.08 1.60 -19.57
CA PHE A 245 -20.15 2.51 -18.90
C PHE A 245 -20.14 2.31 -17.39
N TYR A 246 -18.94 2.25 -16.80
CA TYR A 246 -18.79 1.94 -15.37
C TYR A 246 -17.78 2.83 -14.65
N SER A 247 -16.92 3.56 -15.37
CA SER A 247 -15.95 4.45 -14.73
C SER A 247 -15.59 5.65 -15.59
N VAL A 248 -15.27 6.78 -14.94
CA VAL A 248 -14.65 7.94 -15.56
C VAL A 248 -13.33 8.23 -14.85
N ALA A 249 -12.29 8.62 -15.58
CA ALA A 249 -11.02 9.02 -14.99
C ALA A 249 -10.51 10.34 -15.53
N VAL A 250 -9.78 11.07 -14.69
CA VAL A 250 -9.16 12.35 -15.01
C VAL A 250 -7.69 12.33 -14.64
N ASP A 251 -6.89 13.06 -15.40
CA ASP A 251 -5.53 13.40 -14.99
C ASP A 251 -5.62 14.52 -13.93
N ASN A 252 -4.89 14.44 -12.81
CA ASN A 252 -4.93 15.44 -11.74
C ASN A 252 -4.00 16.62 -12.08
N GLU A 253 -4.33 17.28 -13.18
CA GLU A 253 -3.59 18.35 -13.84
C GLU A 253 -4.54 19.53 -14.13
N PRO A 254 -4.02 20.74 -14.45
CA PRO A 254 -4.85 21.88 -14.82
C PRO A 254 -5.89 21.57 -15.90
N LEU A 255 -7.07 22.19 -15.80
CA LEU A 255 -8.24 21.87 -16.63
C LEU A 255 -7.99 21.94 -18.14
N ASP A 256 -7.18 22.89 -18.59
CA ASP A 256 -6.82 23.08 -19.99
C ASP A 256 -5.92 21.98 -20.57
N LEU A 257 -5.25 21.23 -19.69
CA LEU A 257 -4.40 20.09 -20.05
C LEU A 257 -5.10 18.74 -19.85
N THR A 258 -6.20 18.73 -19.10
CA THR A 258 -6.85 17.48 -18.67
C THR A 258 -7.80 16.93 -19.72
N ARG A 259 -7.65 15.63 -19.96
CA ARG A 259 -8.57 14.81 -20.74
C ARG A 259 -9.41 13.92 -19.83
N ILE A 260 -10.62 13.63 -20.29
CA ILE A 260 -11.53 12.72 -19.59
C ILE A 260 -11.45 11.36 -20.26
N LYS A 261 -11.18 10.31 -19.47
CA LYS A 261 -11.19 8.92 -19.94
C LYS A 261 -12.47 8.26 -19.49
N TRP A 262 -13.34 7.91 -20.42
CA TRP A 262 -14.62 7.28 -20.11
C TRP A 262 -14.54 5.78 -20.42
N TYR A 263 -14.59 4.96 -19.36
CA TYR A 263 -14.41 3.52 -19.42
C TYR A 263 -15.73 2.79 -19.58
N CYS A 264 -15.75 1.84 -20.50
CA CYS A 264 -16.87 0.94 -20.74
C CYS A 264 -16.39 -0.47 -21.02
N GLN A 265 -17.36 -1.37 -21.06
CA GLN A 265 -17.18 -2.71 -21.58
C GLN A 265 -18.26 -3.02 -22.62
N THR A 266 -17.98 -3.99 -23.48
CA THR A 266 -18.94 -4.60 -24.42
C THR A 266 -18.95 -6.10 -24.17
N PRO A 267 -20.08 -6.81 -24.33
CA PRO A 267 -20.11 -8.28 -24.25
C PRO A 267 -19.35 -8.96 -25.39
N HIS A 268 -19.13 -8.27 -26.51
CA HIS A 268 -18.47 -8.82 -27.70
C HIS A 268 -16.92 -8.75 -27.59
N THR A 269 -16.28 -9.74 -28.19
CA THR A 269 -14.84 -10.02 -28.21
C THR A 269 -14.32 -10.34 -29.61
N SER A 270 -15.22 -10.53 -30.57
CA SER A 270 -14.89 -10.66 -31.99
C SER A 270 -14.05 -9.46 -32.48
N PHE A 271 -13.13 -9.72 -33.41
CA PHE A 271 -12.30 -8.66 -33.95
C PHE A 271 -13.11 -7.65 -34.78
N GLU A 272 -14.25 -8.08 -35.35
CA GLU A 272 -15.21 -7.19 -36.00
C GLU A 272 -15.76 -6.14 -35.02
N SER A 273 -16.15 -6.55 -33.81
CA SER A 273 -16.56 -5.62 -32.74
C SER A 273 -15.41 -4.69 -32.34
N VAL A 274 -14.18 -5.22 -32.18
CA VAL A 274 -12.99 -4.42 -31.89
C VAL A 274 -12.78 -3.33 -32.95
N ARG A 275 -12.85 -3.69 -34.24
CA ARG A 275 -12.73 -2.76 -35.36
C ARG A 275 -13.82 -1.70 -35.31
N ALA A 276 -15.07 -2.10 -35.10
CA ALA A 276 -16.21 -1.18 -35.03
C ALA A 276 -16.02 -0.17 -33.90
N ILE A 277 -15.63 -0.59 -32.69
CA ILE A 277 -15.46 0.31 -31.55
C ILE A 277 -14.23 1.20 -31.73
N MET A 278 -13.08 0.65 -32.13
CA MET A 278 -11.83 1.40 -32.34
C MET A 278 -11.94 2.47 -33.44
N THR A 279 -12.94 2.35 -34.34
CA THR A 279 -13.20 3.31 -35.41
C THR A 279 -14.48 4.12 -35.21
N LEU A 280 -15.21 3.91 -34.11
CA LEU A 280 -16.58 4.42 -33.90
C LEU A 280 -17.49 4.16 -35.12
N GLY A 281 -17.47 2.94 -35.65
CA GLY A 281 -18.23 2.54 -36.84
C GLY A 281 -17.74 3.25 -38.10
N GLY A 282 -16.43 3.43 -38.25
CA GLY A 282 -15.81 4.12 -39.40
C GLY A 282 -15.81 5.65 -39.33
N ARG A 283 -16.28 6.26 -38.23
CA ARG A 283 -16.25 7.73 -38.05
C ARG A 283 -14.85 8.27 -37.81
N ILE A 284 -13.95 7.46 -37.24
CA ILE A 284 -12.55 7.81 -37.03
C ILE A 284 -11.73 7.36 -38.24
N ALA A 285 -11.14 8.33 -38.94
CA ALA A 285 -10.17 8.08 -40.00
C ALA A 285 -8.77 8.49 -39.52
N LEU A 286 -7.84 7.53 -39.48
CA LEU A 286 -6.44 7.77 -39.11
C LEU A 286 -5.51 7.44 -40.29
N PRO A 287 -4.40 8.17 -40.45
CA PRO A 287 -3.28 7.66 -41.23
C PRO A 287 -2.87 6.29 -40.71
N HIS A 288 -2.62 5.33 -41.61
CA HIS A 288 -2.20 3.96 -41.29
C HIS A 288 -3.24 3.07 -40.58
N LEU A 289 -4.52 3.47 -40.53
CA LEU A 289 -5.58 2.75 -39.79
C LEU A 289 -5.61 1.24 -40.06
N GLU A 290 -5.59 0.80 -41.32
CA GLU A 290 -5.65 -0.62 -41.66
C GLU A 290 -4.41 -1.40 -41.20
N GLY A 291 -3.23 -0.77 -41.24
CA GLY A 291 -2.01 -1.35 -40.68
C GLY A 291 -2.11 -1.52 -39.17
N CYS A 292 -2.59 -0.48 -38.47
CA CYS A 292 -2.81 -0.54 -37.03
C CYS A 292 -3.83 -1.61 -36.63
N LEU A 293 -4.91 -1.77 -37.40
CA LEU A 293 -5.93 -2.79 -37.17
C LEU A 293 -5.39 -4.20 -37.43
N ALA A 294 -4.61 -4.40 -38.50
CA ALA A 294 -3.95 -5.69 -38.75
C ALA A 294 -3.01 -6.08 -37.59
N GLU A 295 -2.20 -5.14 -37.12
CA GLU A 295 -1.31 -5.39 -35.97
C GLU A 295 -2.06 -5.62 -34.66
N LEU A 296 -3.15 -4.89 -34.44
CA LEU A 296 -4.02 -5.09 -33.28
C LEU A 296 -4.66 -6.49 -33.31
N ARG A 297 -5.06 -6.99 -34.48
CA ARG A 297 -5.60 -8.35 -34.62
C ARG A 297 -4.58 -9.39 -34.19
N GLU A 298 -3.33 -9.25 -34.65
CA GLU A 298 -2.25 -10.14 -34.23
C GLU A 298 -2.01 -10.07 -32.72
N LEU A 299 -2.09 -8.88 -32.11
CA LEU A 299 -1.92 -8.70 -30.67
C LEU A 299 -3.07 -9.36 -29.89
N VAL A 300 -4.32 -9.14 -30.31
CA VAL A 300 -5.50 -9.76 -29.69
C VAL A 300 -5.37 -11.28 -29.74
N ASN A 301 -4.99 -11.84 -30.90
CA ASN A 301 -4.79 -13.27 -31.04
C ASN A 301 -3.66 -13.80 -30.14
N ALA A 302 -2.54 -13.07 -30.05
CA ALA A 302 -1.43 -13.41 -29.17
C ALA A 302 -1.84 -13.41 -27.67
N ALA A 303 -2.55 -12.36 -27.24
CA ALA A 303 -3.04 -12.20 -25.87
C ALA A 303 -4.11 -13.23 -25.48
N ALA A 304 -5.01 -13.54 -26.40
CA ALA A 304 -6.05 -14.58 -26.25
C ALA A 304 -5.53 -16.00 -26.53
N CYS A 305 -4.26 -16.16 -26.93
CA CYS A 305 -3.65 -17.46 -27.24
C CYS A 305 -4.43 -18.26 -28.31
N VAL A 306 -5.02 -17.59 -29.29
CA VAL A 306 -5.73 -18.21 -30.42
C VAL A 306 -4.86 -18.21 -31.70
N PRO A 307 -5.14 -19.08 -32.68
CA PRO A 307 -4.41 -19.12 -33.95
C PRO A 307 -4.44 -17.79 -34.72
N ALA A 308 -3.44 -17.57 -35.59
CA ALA A 308 -3.34 -16.34 -36.38
C ALA A 308 -4.51 -16.15 -37.36
N ASP A 309 -5.10 -17.24 -37.84
CA ASP A 309 -6.24 -17.30 -38.75
C ASP A 309 -7.61 -17.35 -38.04
N TYR A 310 -7.66 -17.03 -36.74
CA TYR A 310 -8.91 -16.97 -35.99
C TYR A 310 -9.93 -16.02 -36.67
N PRO A 311 -11.17 -16.46 -36.95
CA PRO A 311 -12.15 -15.64 -37.70
C PRO A 311 -12.46 -14.31 -37.02
N GLU A 312 -12.64 -13.23 -37.81
CA GLU A 312 -12.88 -11.89 -37.25
C GLU A 312 -14.27 -11.74 -36.63
N ASP A 313 -15.26 -12.49 -37.10
CA ASP A 313 -16.66 -12.50 -36.67
C ASP A 313 -16.93 -13.46 -35.49
N ARG A 314 -15.92 -14.23 -35.08
CA ARG A 314 -16.05 -15.23 -34.02
C ARG A 314 -15.70 -14.65 -32.65
N GLU A 315 -16.57 -14.90 -31.69
CA GLU A 315 -16.36 -14.59 -30.28
C GLU A 315 -15.32 -15.52 -29.63
N LEU A 316 -14.46 -14.95 -28.77
CA LEU A 316 -13.49 -15.71 -27.98
C LEU A 316 -14.19 -16.58 -26.93
N GLU A 317 -13.69 -17.80 -26.78
CA GLU A 317 -14.23 -18.75 -25.79
C GLU A 317 -13.64 -18.47 -24.40
N ALA A 318 -14.48 -18.03 -23.46
CA ALA A 318 -14.07 -17.89 -22.07
C ALA A 318 -13.94 -19.25 -21.38
N GLU A 319 -12.90 -19.44 -20.56
CA GLU A 319 -12.78 -20.66 -19.74
C GLU A 319 -13.92 -20.76 -18.72
N ARG A 320 -14.65 -21.90 -18.72
CA ARG A 320 -15.85 -22.13 -17.88
C ARG A 320 -15.64 -21.84 -16.39
N TRP A 321 -14.47 -22.17 -15.83
CA TRP A 321 -14.15 -21.92 -14.42
C TRP A 321 -14.22 -20.43 -14.05
N HIS A 322 -13.78 -19.54 -14.95
CA HIS A 322 -13.77 -18.10 -14.69
C HIS A 322 -15.16 -17.48 -14.71
N ALA A 323 -16.10 -18.02 -15.49
CA ALA A 323 -17.49 -17.56 -15.48
C ALA A 323 -18.18 -17.85 -14.14
N GLU A 324 -17.94 -19.04 -13.56
CA GLU A 324 -18.48 -19.41 -12.24
C GLU A 324 -17.83 -18.62 -11.10
N GLU A 325 -16.51 -18.43 -11.16
CA GLU A 325 -15.78 -17.64 -10.16
C GLU A 325 -16.20 -16.16 -10.19
N GLN A 326 -16.39 -15.59 -11.38
CA GLN A 326 -16.94 -14.23 -11.55
C GLN A 326 -18.36 -14.12 -10.99
N ALA A 327 -19.25 -15.06 -11.34
CA ALA A 327 -20.62 -15.04 -10.83
C ALA A 327 -20.66 -15.08 -9.29
N ARG A 328 -19.81 -15.91 -8.67
CA ARG A 328 -19.68 -15.96 -7.20
C ARG A 328 -19.12 -14.67 -6.59
N GLN A 329 -18.15 -14.04 -7.25
CA GLN A 329 -17.41 -12.91 -6.68
C GLN A 329 -18.03 -11.54 -6.99
N PHE A 330 -18.68 -11.40 -8.14
CA PHE A 330 -19.16 -10.11 -8.66
C PHE A 330 -20.68 -10.04 -8.79
N ASP A 331 -21.41 -11.15 -8.67
CA ASP A 331 -22.88 -11.18 -8.71
C ASP A 331 -23.40 -10.57 -10.02
N GLU A 332 -24.36 -9.65 -9.98
CA GLU A 332 -24.80 -8.88 -11.16
C GLU A 332 -23.69 -8.13 -11.90
N LEU A 333 -22.51 -7.89 -11.30
CA LEU A 333 -21.35 -7.33 -12.00
C LEU A 333 -20.56 -8.35 -12.82
N ALA A 334 -20.84 -9.66 -12.70
CA ALA A 334 -20.18 -10.68 -13.52
C ALA A 334 -20.49 -10.49 -15.01
N LYS A 335 -21.70 -10.03 -15.36
CA LYS A 335 -22.06 -9.64 -16.73
C LYS A 335 -21.29 -8.40 -17.22
N TYR A 336 -20.68 -7.66 -16.28
CA TYR A 336 -19.82 -6.51 -16.54
C TYR A 336 -18.31 -6.82 -16.50
N LEU A 337 -17.96 -8.11 -16.44
CA LEU A 337 -16.58 -8.60 -16.49
C LEU A 337 -16.36 -9.59 -17.65
N SER A 338 -17.38 -9.78 -18.49
CA SER A 338 -17.32 -10.55 -19.72
C SER A 338 -17.24 -9.62 -20.92
N GLY A 339 -16.34 -9.93 -21.84
CA GLY A 339 -16.11 -9.20 -23.08
C GLY A 339 -14.86 -8.32 -23.00
N PHE A 340 -14.75 -7.34 -23.88
CA PHE A 340 -13.59 -6.43 -23.90
C PHE A 340 -13.90 -5.09 -23.23
N VAL A 341 -12.86 -4.51 -22.64
CA VAL A 341 -12.91 -3.20 -21.98
C VAL A 341 -12.30 -2.16 -22.90
N TYR A 342 -12.86 -0.95 -22.88
CA TYR A 342 -12.38 0.19 -23.63
C TYR A 342 -12.37 1.44 -22.77
N HIS A 343 -11.49 2.38 -23.09
CA HIS A 343 -11.75 3.77 -22.73
C HIS A 343 -11.68 4.69 -23.94
N PHE A 344 -12.48 5.74 -23.89
CA PHE A 344 -12.45 6.87 -24.80
C PHE A 344 -11.78 8.04 -24.11
N ASP A 345 -10.67 8.50 -24.68
CA ASP A 345 -9.94 9.68 -24.24
C ASP A 345 -10.51 10.93 -24.93
N ILE A 346 -11.32 11.67 -24.18
CA ILE A 346 -12.01 12.90 -24.58
C ILE A 346 -11.14 14.07 -24.13
N ALA A 347 -10.22 14.46 -25.02
CA ALA A 347 -9.37 15.62 -24.80
C ALA A 347 -10.02 16.91 -25.36
N PRO A 348 -9.78 18.07 -24.73
CA PRO A 348 -10.21 19.35 -25.27
C PRO A 348 -9.67 19.57 -26.69
N ASN A 349 -10.49 20.14 -27.57
CA ASN A 349 -10.09 20.54 -28.93
C ASN A 349 -9.61 19.39 -29.85
N LYS A 350 -9.95 18.13 -29.56
CA LYS A 350 -9.73 17.03 -30.50
C LYS A 350 -10.99 16.76 -31.33
N PRO A 351 -10.85 16.47 -32.64
CA PRO A 351 -12.00 16.21 -33.51
C PRO A 351 -12.65 14.84 -33.28
N HIS A 352 -11.93 13.91 -32.65
CA HIS A 352 -12.39 12.57 -32.30
C HIS A 352 -11.67 12.11 -31.02
N PRO A 353 -12.26 11.18 -30.24
CA PRO A 353 -11.56 10.61 -29.09
C PRO A 353 -10.40 9.72 -29.54
N GLU A 354 -9.40 9.54 -28.68
CA GLU A 354 -8.48 8.40 -28.80
C GLU A 354 -9.08 7.20 -28.08
N ILE A 355 -8.93 6.00 -28.62
CA ILE A 355 -9.60 4.79 -28.10
C ILE A 355 -8.54 3.77 -27.72
N LYS A 356 -8.62 3.28 -26.47
CA LYS A 356 -7.77 2.20 -25.99
C LYS A 356 -8.62 0.97 -25.72
N VAL A 357 -8.25 -0.17 -26.31
CA VAL A 357 -8.83 -1.48 -26.04
C VAL A 357 -8.02 -2.22 -24.99
N TYR A 358 -8.69 -3.03 -24.18
CA TYR A 358 -8.14 -3.88 -23.13
C TYR A 358 -8.67 -5.30 -23.31
N VAL A 359 -7.78 -6.23 -23.60
CA VAL A 359 -8.04 -7.67 -23.72
C VAL A 359 -7.86 -8.29 -22.33
N PRO A 360 -8.92 -8.82 -21.69
CA PRO A 360 -8.80 -9.47 -20.39
C PRO A 360 -8.13 -10.85 -20.52
N THR A 361 -6.81 -10.89 -20.36
CA THR A 361 -6.01 -12.09 -20.58
C THR A 361 -6.35 -13.23 -19.62
N ARG A 362 -6.85 -12.89 -18.43
CA ARG A 362 -7.34 -13.90 -17.48
C ARG A 362 -8.60 -14.61 -17.98
N HIS A 363 -9.42 -13.99 -18.81
CA HIS A 363 -10.68 -14.62 -19.27
C HIS A 363 -10.48 -15.41 -20.56
N TYR A 364 -9.69 -14.85 -21.48
CA TYR A 364 -9.59 -15.37 -22.84
C TYR A 364 -8.20 -15.93 -23.18
N GLY A 365 -7.17 -15.62 -22.40
CA GLY A 365 -5.82 -16.12 -22.62
C GLY A 365 -5.58 -17.46 -21.93
N GLY A 366 -4.41 -18.06 -22.22
CA GLY A 366 -3.92 -19.26 -21.54
C GLY A 366 -3.31 -18.96 -20.18
N THR A 367 -2.25 -19.69 -19.82
CA THR A 367 -1.48 -19.44 -18.59
C THR A 367 -0.66 -18.17 -18.70
N ASP A 368 -0.30 -17.57 -17.57
CA ASP A 368 0.51 -16.35 -17.53
C ASP A 368 1.80 -16.50 -18.34
N ALA A 369 2.48 -17.63 -18.21
CA ALA A 369 3.70 -17.92 -18.96
C ALA A 369 3.47 -18.00 -20.48
N THR A 370 2.35 -18.56 -20.93
CA THR A 370 2.02 -18.65 -22.37
C THR A 370 1.68 -17.28 -22.94
N ILE A 371 0.85 -16.51 -22.25
CA ILE A 371 0.53 -15.12 -22.63
C ILE A 371 1.82 -14.30 -22.73
N GLY A 372 2.68 -14.38 -21.71
CA GLY A 372 3.95 -13.66 -21.68
C GLY A 372 4.84 -13.99 -22.88
N ARG A 373 5.00 -15.28 -23.21
CA ARG A 373 5.80 -15.71 -24.38
C ARG A 373 5.21 -15.22 -25.70
N ASN A 374 3.89 -15.29 -25.85
CA ASN A 374 3.21 -14.81 -27.06
C ASN A 374 3.39 -13.30 -27.25
N LEU A 375 3.25 -12.52 -26.17
CA LEU A 375 3.48 -11.08 -26.18
C LEU A 375 4.93 -10.72 -26.53
N VAL A 376 5.90 -11.40 -25.92
CA VAL A 376 7.32 -11.17 -26.24
C VAL A 376 7.63 -11.52 -27.68
N THR A 377 7.11 -12.65 -28.19
CA THR A 377 7.26 -13.01 -29.61
C THR A 377 6.64 -11.96 -30.53
N TRP A 378 5.48 -11.41 -30.16
CA TRP A 378 4.82 -10.33 -30.90
C TRP A 378 5.66 -9.05 -30.93
N MET A 379 6.29 -8.70 -29.80
CA MET A 379 7.21 -7.55 -29.67
C MET A 379 8.49 -7.75 -30.49
N GLU A 380 9.11 -8.92 -30.43
CA GLU A 380 10.33 -9.25 -31.18
C GLU A 380 10.15 -9.12 -32.69
N LYS A 381 9.02 -9.61 -33.22
CA LYS A 381 8.67 -9.48 -34.65
C LYS A 381 8.58 -8.02 -35.12
N ARG A 382 8.42 -7.08 -34.18
CA ARG A 382 8.32 -5.63 -34.42
C ARG A 382 9.59 -4.88 -34.02
N GLY A 383 10.69 -5.59 -33.76
CA GLY A 383 11.95 -4.98 -33.32
C GLY A 383 11.88 -4.35 -31.93
N ARG A 384 10.93 -4.76 -31.08
CA ARG A 384 10.70 -4.24 -29.72
C ARG A 384 11.05 -5.26 -28.63
N GLY A 385 11.86 -6.26 -28.96
CA GLY A 385 12.19 -7.40 -28.09
C GLY A 385 13.17 -7.14 -26.95
N ASP A 386 13.80 -5.96 -26.88
CA ASP A 386 14.95 -5.66 -25.99
C ASP A 386 14.72 -5.99 -24.51
N PHE A 387 13.47 -5.87 -24.04
CA PHE A 387 13.08 -6.13 -22.65
C PHE A 387 12.31 -7.45 -22.47
N GLY A 388 12.13 -8.25 -23.53
CA GLY A 388 11.27 -9.43 -23.53
C GLY A 388 11.68 -10.49 -22.52
N GLU A 389 12.96 -10.89 -22.49
CA GLU A 389 13.46 -11.89 -21.55
C GLU A 389 13.32 -11.41 -20.08
N ARG A 390 13.64 -10.12 -19.82
CA ARG A 390 13.52 -9.53 -18.48
C ARG A 390 12.07 -9.47 -18.02
N TYR A 391 11.14 -9.17 -18.92
CA TYR A 391 9.71 -9.22 -18.64
C TYR A 391 9.26 -10.63 -18.24
N LEU A 392 9.68 -11.67 -18.98
CA LEU A 392 9.33 -13.05 -18.65
C LEU A 392 9.87 -13.48 -17.28
N GLN A 393 11.11 -13.12 -16.96
CA GLN A 393 11.71 -13.38 -15.65
C GLN A 393 10.95 -12.66 -14.53
N ALA A 394 10.62 -11.39 -14.71
CA ALA A 394 9.82 -10.64 -13.75
C ALA A 394 8.42 -11.25 -13.54
N LEU A 395 7.75 -11.65 -14.64
CA LEU A 395 6.45 -12.29 -14.59
C LEU A 395 6.49 -13.63 -13.82
N GLU A 396 7.55 -14.42 -14.02
CA GLU A 396 7.78 -15.65 -13.27
C GLU A 396 7.97 -15.38 -11.77
N GLU A 397 8.75 -14.36 -11.40
CA GLU A 397 8.95 -13.95 -10.00
C GLU A 397 7.66 -13.43 -9.34
N LEU A 398 6.80 -12.76 -10.10
CA LEU A 398 5.53 -12.22 -9.59
C LEU A 398 4.48 -13.33 -9.39
N THR A 399 4.53 -14.41 -10.15
CA THR A 399 3.50 -15.44 -10.16
C THR A 399 3.66 -16.40 -8.97
N PRO A 400 2.62 -16.62 -8.14
CA PRO A 400 2.69 -17.56 -7.01
C PRO A 400 3.17 -18.96 -7.44
N HIS A 401 4.18 -19.51 -6.76
CA HIS A 401 4.70 -20.85 -7.05
C HIS A 401 3.81 -21.93 -6.42
N GLY A 402 3.30 -22.85 -7.25
CA GLY A 402 2.41 -23.94 -6.79
C GLY A 402 1.92 -24.78 -7.96
N HIS A 403 2.78 -25.73 -8.38
CA HIS A 403 2.67 -26.70 -9.49
C HIS A 403 2.96 -26.17 -10.91
N ALA A 404 3.68 -27.03 -11.64
CA ALA A 404 4.32 -26.79 -12.92
C ALA A 404 3.38 -26.15 -13.96
N GLY A 405 3.77 -24.99 -14.49
CA GLY A 405 3.21 -24.43 -15.73
C GLY A 405 1.77 -23.90 -15.69
N ALA A 406 1.11 -23.84 -14.52
CA ALA A 406 -0.34 -23.64 -14.42
C ALA A 406 -0.81 -22.31 -13.76
N GLY A 407 0.09 -21.33 -13.57
CA GLY A 407 -0.28 -20.02 -13.02
C GLY A 407 -1.13 -19.21 -14.00
N LYS A 408 -2.28 -18.69 -13.54
CA LYS A 408 -3.12 -17.76 -14.28
C LYS A 408 -3.64 -16.69 -13.34
N GLY A 409 -3.64 -15.44 -13.81
CA GLY A 409 -4.22 -14.31 -13.09
C GLY A 409 -3.23 -13.30 -12.53
N THR A 410 -1.92 -13.47 -12.78
CA THR A 410 -0.97 -12.36 -12.61
C THR A 410 -1.22 -11.34 -13.70
N GLN A 411 -1.30 -11.75 -14.96
CA GLN A 411 -1.68 -10.85 -16.07
C GLN A 411 -3.19 -10.71 -16.14
N THR A 412 -3.67 -9.50 -15.90
CA THR A 412 -5.10 -9.18 -15.89
C THR A 412 -5.57 -8.70 -17.25
N PHE A 413 -4.83 -7.77 -17.86
CA PHE A 413 -5.13 -7.20 -19.17
C PHE A 413 -3.88 -7.01 -20.03
N VAL A 414 -4.09 -7.01 -21.34
CA VAL A 414 -3.19 -6.39 -22.33
C VAL A 414 -3.99 -5.32 -23.04
N SER A 415 -3.46 -4.11 -23.13
CA SER A 415 -4.15 -2.99 -23.78
C SER A 415 -3.35 -2.42 -24.94
N CYS A 416 -4.07 -1.81 -25.89
CA CYS A 416 -3.49 -1.19 -27.07
C CYS A 416 -4.16 0.15 -27.38
N LEU A 417 -3.35 1.16 -27.64
CA LEU A 417 -3.75 2.49 -28.13
C LEU A 417 -3.03 2.78 -29.44
N PHE A 418 -3.74 3.28 -30.45
CA PHE A 418 -3.12 3.74 -31.69
C PHE A 418 -2.43 5.09 -31.53
N LYS A 419 -1.20 5.20 -32.03
CA LYS A 419 -0.49 6.48 -32.14
C LYS A 419 -0.64 7.05 -33.53
N LYS A 420 -0.51 8.38 -33.62
CA LYS A 420 -0.67 9.14 -34.88
C LYS A 420 0.32 8.75 -35.98
N ASN A 421 1.47 8.20 -35.60
CA ASN A 421 2.53 7.77 -36.52
C ASN A 421 2.34 6.33 -37.02
N GLY A 422 1.24 5.65 -36.66
CA GLY A 422 0.99 4.25 -37.03
C GLY A 422 1.52 3.24 -36.01
N ASP A 423 2.21 3.66 -34.95
CA ASP A 423 2.67 2.74 -33.92
C ASP A 423 1.56 2.36 -32.92
N LEU A 424 1.72 1.20 -32.28
CA LEU A 424 0.83 0.72 -31.21
C LEU A 424 1.50 0.87 -29.83
N ASP A 425 0.82 1.56 -28.91
CA ASP A 425 1.23 1.70 -27.51
C ASP A 425 0.58 0.62 -26.66
N ILE A 426 1.42 -0.32 -26.19
CA ILE A 426 0.99 -1.55 -25.54
C ILE A 426 1.26 -1.47 -24.04
N THR A 427 0.33 -1.96 -23.25
CA THR A 427 0.50 -2.05 -21.79
C THR A 427 0.00 -3.38 -21.27
N SER A 428 0.83 -4.11 -20.52
CA SER A 428 0.42 -5.30 -19.76
C SER A 428 0.12 -4.91 -18.31
N TYR A 429 -0.95 -5.46 -17.73
CA TYR A 429 -1.39 -5.20 -16.36
C TYR A 429 -1.15 -6.42 -15.48
N LEU A 430 -0.66 -6.21 -14.27
CA LEU A 430 -0.06 -7.21 -13.39
C LEU A 430 -0.62 -7.09 -11.97
N ALA A 431 -1.44 -8.05 -11.56
CA ALA A 431 -2.02 -8.13 -10.23
C ALA A 431 -1.03 -8.76 -9.23
N PRO A 432 -0.97 -8.25 -7.98
CA PRO A 432 -0.11 -8.81 -6.94
C PRO A 432 -0.60 -10.18 -6.45
N GLN A 433 -1.89 -10.46 -6.61
CA GLN A 433 -2.57 -11.66 -6.10
C GLN A 433 -2.39 -11.85 -4.58
N ALA A 434 -2.61 -10.79 -3.80
CA ALA A 434 -2.35 -10.77 -2.37
C ALA A 434 -3.31 -11.69 -1.58
N PHE A 435 -4.56 -11.80 -2.03
CA PHE A 435 -5.60 -12.60 -1.40
C PHE A 435 -5.79 -13.97 -2.08
N ASN A 436 -4.94 -14.32 -3.05
CA ASN A 436 -4.97 -15.63 -3.69
C ASN A 436 -4.48 -16.72 -2.73
N GLU A 437 -5.33 -17.73 -2.50
CA GLU A 437 -5.03 -18.87 -1.63
C GLU A 437 -3.72 -19.58 -1.99
N LYS A 438 -3.38 -19.69 -3.28
CA LYS A 438 -2.13 -20.34 -3.73
C LYS A 438 -0.87 -19.58 -3.29
N ARG A 439 -0.95 -18.26 -3.09
CA ARG A 439 0.16 -17.45 -2.57
C ARG A 439 0.37 -17.67 -1.07
N MET A 440 -0.70 -17.97 -0.33
CA MET A 440 -0.68 -18.11 1.12
C MET A 440 -0.61 -19.57 1.59
N GLY A 441 -0.99 -20.52 0.73
CA GLY A 441 -1.01 -21.97 0.98
C GLY A 441 0.33 -22.68 0.78
N SER A 442 1.35 -22.00 0.23
CA SER A 442 2.73 -22.43 0.44
C SER A 442 3.04 -22.23 1.92
N SER A 443 3.22 -23.30 2.67
CA SER A 443 3.58 -23.31 4.09
C SER A 443 4.91 -22.60 4.32
N SER A 444 4.83 -21.27 4.43
CA SER A 444 5.84 -20.24 4.74
C SER A 444 5.62 -19.06 3.78
N PRO A 445 5.52 -17.81 4.25
CA PRO A 445 5.75 -16.67 3.37
C PRO A 445 7.12 -16.89 2.70
N PRO A 446 7.26 -16.81 1.38
CA PRO A 446 8.56 -17.05 0.69
C PRO A 446 9.67 -16.07 1.15
N TRP A 447 9.30 -15.06 1.93
CA TRP A 447 10.14 -14.06 2.56
C TRP A 447 10.84 -14.52 3.85
N GLY A 448 10.33 -15.57 4.50
CA GLY A 448 10.81 -16.02 5.81
C GLY A 448 12.03 -16.95 5.77
N GLN A 449 12.35 -17.56 4.62
CA GLN A 449 13.47 -18.49 4.50
C GLN A 449 14.80 -17.82 4.09
N GLY A 450 14.76 -16.59 3.57
CA GLY A 450 15.97 -15.87 3.14
C GLY A 450 16.74 -15.13 4.24
N TYR A 451 16.18 -15.01 5.44
CA TYR A 451 16.83 -14.30 6.55
C TYR A 451 17.57 -15.21 7.54
N HIS A 452 17.34 -16.52 7.49
CA HIS A 452 18.04 -17.47 8.37
C HIS A 452 19.39 -17.94 7.80
N ASP A 453 19.59 -17.97 6.48
CA ASP A 453 20.82 -18.51 5.86
C ASP A 453 21.92 -17.47 5.53
N LEU A 454 21.67 -16.18 5.74
CA LEU A 454 22.72 -15.14 5.68
C LEU A 454 23.35 -14.84 7.06
N ALA A 455 22.90 -15.52 8.11
CA ALA A 455 23.48 -15.41 9.46
C ALA A 455 24.64 -16.39 9.72
N LEU A 456 24.99 -17.24 8.74
CA LEU A 456 26.08 -18.21 8.86
C LEU A 456 27.15 -17.95 7.78
N GLN A 457 27.83 -16.82 7.89
CA GLN A 457 29.24 -16.77 7.52
C GLN A 457 30.07 -16.58 8.80
N PRO A 458 31.15 -17.37 8.99
CA PRO A 458 32.00 -17.21 10.14
C PRO A 458 32.86 -15.94 9.99
N ASP A 459 32.91 -15.18 11.08
CA ASP A 459 33.80 -14.06 11.34
C ASP A 459 33.72 -12.83 10.42
N LEU A 460 32.74 -11.98 10.72
CA LEU A 460 32.95 -10.52 10.68
C LEU A 460 32.68 -9.98 12.08
N SER A 461 33.40 -10.52 13.06
CA SER A 461 33.27 -10.16 14.47
C SER A 461 34.10 -8.94 14.86
N THR A 462 34.31 -7.97 13.97
CA THR A 462 34.91 -6.69 14.38
C THR A 462 34.30 -5.51 13.62
N ARG A 463 33.72 -4.58 14.39
CA ARG A 463 33.40 -3.18 14.04
C ARG A 463 32.07 -2.92 13.31
N ASN A 464 30.93 -3.15 13.97
CA ASN A 464 29.81 -2.20 13.84
C ASN A 464 28.92 -2.15 15.12
N PRO A 465 29.14 -1.20 16.04
CA PRO A 465 28.39 -1.10 17.28
C PRO A 465 26.88 -0.83 17.10
N HIS A 466 26.44 -0.34 15.93
CA HIS A 466 25.03 0.02 15.70
C HIS A 466 24.08 -1.17 15.49
N LYS A 467 24.54 -2.29 14.90
CA LYS A 467 23.68 -3.48 14.66
C LYS A 467 23.28 -4.20 15.97
N HIS A 468 24.16 -4.26 16.96
CA HIS A 468 23.87 -4.93 18.23
C HIS A 468 22.96 -4.13 19.16
N ILE A 469 22.97 -2.80 19.05
CA ILE A 469 22.05 -1.94 19.81
C ILE A 469 20.62 -2.20 19.33
N MET A 470 20.35 -2.22 18.03
CA MET A 470 19.01 -2.49 17.47
C MET A 470 18.42 -3.82 17.93
N ALA A 471 19.21 -4.90 17.94
CA ALA A 471 18.78 -6.24 18.38
C ALA A 471 18.49 -6.32 19.90
N SER A 472 19.06 -5.42 20.70
CA SER A 472 18.91 -5.40 22.16
C SER A 472 17.87 -4.38 22.64
N LYS A 473 17.45 -3.42 21.79
CA LYS A 473 16.49 -2.35 22.11
C LYS A 473 15.16 -2.91 22.61
N ARG A 474 14.52 -3.79 21.84
CA ARG A 474 13.18 -4.32 22.18
C ARG A 474 13.17 -5.05 23.54
N PRO A 475 14.06 -6.03 23.80
CA PRO A 475 14.12 -6.68 25.12
C PRO A 475 14.39 -5.70 26.29
N THR A 476 15.24 -4.69 26.11
CA THR A 476 15.49 -3.69 27.17
C THR A 476 14.29 -2.77 27.40
N GLN A 477 13.55 -2.42 26.34
CA GLN A 477 12.31 -1.65 26.46
C GLN A 477 11.22 -2.46 27.14
N ASP A 478 11.08 -3.74 26.82
CA ASP A 478 10.15 -4.66 27.49
C ASP A 478 10.48 -4.74 28.99
N ALA A 479 11.75 -4.92 29.36
CA ALA A 479 12.17 -4.96 30.76
C ALA A 479 11.86 -3.67 31.53
N PHE A 480 12.06 -2.49 30.92
CA PHE A 480 11.75 -1.22 31.58
C PHE A 480 10.25 -0.92 31.62
N PHE A 481 9.50 -1.33 30.61
CA PHE A 481 8.05 -1.28 30.63
C PHE A 481 7.50 -2.13 31.78
N THR A 482 7.99 -3.35 31.94
CA THR A 482 7.65 -4.21 33.08
C THR A 482 8.01 -3.54 34.40
N TRP A 483 9.19 -2.92 34.52
CA TRP A 483 9.57 -2.17 35.73
C TRP A 483 8.56 -1.05 36.05
N CYS A 484 8.20 -0.22 35.07
CA CYS A 484 7.22 0.86 35.25
C CYS A 484 5.85 0.32 35.65
N GLN A 485 5.38 -0.68 34.91
CA GLN A 485 4.08 -1.29 35.14
C GLN A 485 4.00 -1.92 36.53
N SER A 486 5.05 -2.59 36.99
CA SER A 486 5.12 -3.18 38.32
C SER A 486 4.95 -2.17 39.45
N HIS A 487 5.54 -0.98 39.35
CA HIS A 487 5.31 0.07 40.35
C HIS A 487 3.88 0.61 40.27
N ASP A 488 3.36 0.81 39.06
CA ASP A 488 2.03 1.39 38.85
C ASP A 488 0.90 0.43 39.25
N SER A 489 1.08 -0.88 39.07
CA SER A 489 0.12 -1.94 39.43
C SER A 489 0.39 -2.58 40.79
N LYS A 490 1.51 -2.25 41.44
CA LYS A 490 2.01 -2.90 42.67
C LYS A 490 2.30 -4.40 42.51
N ASP A 491 2.69 -4.84 41.32
CA ASP A 491 3.10 -6.22 41.01
C ASP A 491 4.61 -6.42 41.26
N TRP A 492 4.94 -6.78 42.50
CA TRP A 492 6.31 -6.96 42.96
C TRP A 492 6.96 -8.27 42.49
N ASP A 493 6.17 -9.26 42.11
CA ASP A 493 6.70 -10.51 41.55
C ASP A 493 7.17 -10.28 40.12
N SER A 494 6.38 -9.57 39.32
CA SER A 494 6.80 -9.11 38.00
C SER A 494 8.02 -8.19 38.07
N LEU A 495 8.13 -7.34 39.10
CA LEU A 495 9.30 -6.48 39.31
C LEU A 495 10.60 -7.30 39.43
N ARG A 496 10.56 -8.40 40.19
CA ARG A 496 11.72 -9.30 40.37
C ARG A 496 12.17 -9.93 39.06
N THR A 497 11.27 -10.14 38.12
CA THR A 497 11.62 -10.74 36.82
C THR A 497 12.36 -9.79 35.90
N CYS A 498 12.25 -8.47 36.07
CA CYS A 498 12.81 -7.50 35.12
C CYS A 498 14.05 -6.75 35.64
N ILE A 499 14.46 -6.94 36.90
CA ILE A 499 15.61 -6.28 37.51
C ILE A 499 16.84 -7.20 37.64
N ALA A 500 18.04 -6.62 37.58
CA ALA A 500 19.29 -7.35 37.76
C ALA A 500 19.49 -7.72 39.24
N PRO A 501 20.32 -8.75 39.57
CA PRO A 501 20.56 -9.19 40.96
C PRO A 501 21.02 -8.08 41.91
N THR A 502 21.66 -7.04 41.38
CA THR A 502 22.05 -5.84 42.11
C THR A 502 21.75 -4.63 41.23
N LEU A 503 21.06 -3.63 41.81
CA LEU A 503 20.73 -2.37 41.14
C LEU A 503 21.59 -1.23 41.65
N ARG A 504 22.07 -0.39 40.74
CA ARG A 504 22.75 0.86 41.07
C ARG A 504 21.79 2.04 40.91
N MET A 505 21.33 2.58 42.03
CA MET A 505 20.39 3.70 42.08
C MET A 505 21.17 5.00 42.30
N ASN A 506 21.32 5.80 41.24
CA ASN A 506 21.95 7.11 41.29
C ASN A 506 20.86 8.19 41.46
N TYR A 507 20.69 8.66 42.68
CA TYR A 507 19.79 9.74 43.04
C TYR A 507 20.55 11.04 43.34
N GLU A 508 21.77 11.22 42.82
CA GLU A 508 22.61 12.39 43.11
C GLU A 508 21.89 13.72 42.83
N HIS A 509 21.15 13.79 41.71
CA HIS A 509 20.40 14.98 41.32
C HIS A 509 19.20 15.30 42.25
N MET A 510 18.67 14.31 42.97
CA MET A 510 17.46 14.49 43.78
C MET A 510 17.74 14.49 45.29
N LYS A 511 18.75 13.72 45.73
CA LYS A 511 19.03 13.42 47.14
C LYS A 511 20.53 13.35 47.47
N ASN A 512 21.41 13.73 46.53
CA ASN A 512 22.87 13.60 46.65
C ASN A 512 23.33 12.19 47.10
N GLN A 513 22.68 11.15 46.59
CA GLN A 513 22.86 9.77 47.05
C GLN A 513 23.11 8.80 45.89
N LEU A 514 24.04 7.88 46.08
CA LEU A 514 24.29 6.73 45.21
C LEU A 514 24.20 5.44 46.04
N ILE A 515 23.39 4.49 45.62
CA ILE A 515 23.12 3.25 46.36
C ILE A 515 23.32 2.06 45.43
N GLU A 516 24.00 1.01 45.90
CA GLU A 516 23.92 -0.32 45.32
C GLU A 516 23.07 -1.20 46.24
N ILE A 517 22.04 -1.83 45.69
CA ILE A 517 21.03 -2.55 46.46
C ILE A 517 20.73 -3.91 45.82
N PRO A 518 20.71 -5.01 46.60
CA PRO A 518 20.26 -6.31 46.10
C PRO A 518 18.80 -6.25 45.60
N SER A 519 18.49 -7.02 44.55
CA SER A 519 17.14 -7.00 43.92
C SER A 519 16.00 -7.28 44.90
N GLU A 520 16.17 -8.23 45.82
CA GLU A 520 15.16 -8.54 46.84
C GLU A 520 14.94 -7.41 47.84
N GLU A 521 16.02 -6.76 48.26
CA GLU A 521 15.94 -5.61 49.16
C GLU A 521 15.31 -4.41 48.45
N TYR A 522 15.60 -4.22 47.16
CA TYR A 522 14.97 -3.22 46.32
C TYR A 522 13.46 -3.45 46.18
N ALA A 523 13.04 -4.67 45.84
CA ALA A 523 11.62 -5.02 45.71
C ALA A 523 10.86 -4.85 47.04
N LYS A 524 11.47 -5.25 48.16
CA LYS A 524 10.90 -5.04 49.50
C LYS A 524 10.76 -3.55 49.84
N THR A 525 11.79 -2.76 49.58
CA THR A 525 11.78 -1.32 49.81
C THR A 525 10.75 -0.62 48.91
N ALA A 526 10.64 -1.03 47.65
CA ALA A 526 9.62 -0.56 46.73
C ALA A 526 8.21 -0.85 47.26
N HIS A 527 7.93 -2.09 47.68
CA HIS A 527 6.66 -2.46 48.28
C HIS A 527 6.28 -1.57 49.48
N MET A 528 7.21 -1.41 50.43
CA MET A 528 6.98 -0.61 51.64
C MET A 528 6.75 0.88 51.33
N ASN A 529 7.45 1.44 50.35
CA ASN A 529 7.33 2.85 49.96
C ASN A 529 6.07 3.16 49.13
N HIS A 530 5.33 2.14 48.69
CA HIS A 530 4.13 2.28 47.84
C HIS A 530 2.84 1.79 48.51
N LEU A 531 2.84 1.59 49.83
CA LEU A 531 1.65 1.18 50.57
C LEU A 531 0.52 2.23 50.47
N ASP A 532 0.86 3.50 50.67
CA ASP A 532 -0.04 4.66 50.64
C ASP A 532 0.25 5.59 49.44
N VAL A 533 0.86 5.05 48.38
CA VAL A 533 1.18 5.82 47.15
C VAL A 533 0.66 5.07 45.92
N ALA A 534 0.06 5.81 44.99
CA ALA A 534 -0.16 5.36 43.62
C ALA A 534 0.77 6.13 42.67
N THR A 535 1.29 5.44 41.65
CA THR A 535 2.19 6.02 40.66
C THR A 535 1.67 5.80 39.25
N GLN A 536 2.11 6.65 38.32
CA GLN A 536 2.04 6.38 36.88
C GLN A 536 3.33 6.85 36.22
N HIS A 537 3.99 5.98 35.48
CA HIS A 537 5.19 6.30 34.71
C HIS A 537 4.85 6.43 33.22
N LEU A 538 5.05 7.64 32.66
CA LEU A 538 4.90 7.91 31.23
C LEU A 538 6.27 8.16 30.61
N VAL A 539 6.71 7.22 29.77
CA VAL A 539 8.05 7.21 29.17
C VAL A 539 7.99 7.73 27.74
N GLY A 540 8.88 8.65 27.39
CA GLY A 540 8.97 9.19 26.03
C GLY A 540 9.41 8.12 25.02
N GLY A 541 8.75 8.06 23.86
CA GLY A 541 9.01 7.07 22.81
C GLY A 541 10.37 7.18 22.10
N ILE A 542 11.14 8.25 22.37
CA ILE A 542 12.46 8.49 21.79
C ILE A 542 13.52 8.46 22.90
N ALA A 543 14.50 7.55 22.78
CA ALA A 543 15.60 7.39 23.73
C ALA A 543 16.96 7.49 23.03
N LYS A 544 17.95 8.09 23.68
CA LYS A 544 19.37 7.99 23.33
C LYS A 544 19.91 6.67 23.88
N TRP A 545 20.71 5.96 23.10
CA TRP A 545 21.28 4.68 23.50
C TRP A 545 22.80 4.72 23.47
N ALA A 546 23.43 4.18 24.51
CA ALA A 546 24.86 3.93 24.57
C ALA A 546 25.09 2.45 24.89
N LYS A 547 26.20 1.89 24.40
CA LYS A 547 26.60 0.51 24.68
C LYS A 547 28.07 0.46 25.03
N THR A 548 28.39 -0.29 26.09
CA THR A 548 29.73 -0.75 26.46
C THR A 548 29.83 -2.27 26.21
N GLU A 549 30.95 -2.90 26.57
CA GLU A 549 31.11 -4.36 26.39
C GLU A 549 30.06 -5.16 27.18
N ASP A 550 29.74 -4.73 28.40
CA ASP A 550 28.88 -5.49 29.33
C ASP A 550 27.53 -4.84 29.64
N GLU A 551 27.31 -3.58 29.23
CA GLU A 551 26.15 -2.78 29.64
C GLU A 551 25.56 -1.96 28.49
N ILE A 552 24.23 -1.90 28.40
CA ILE A 552 23.50 -0.98 27.53
C ILE A 552 22.86 0.08 28.39
N THR A 553 22.90 1.34 27.96
CA THR A 553 22.26 2.44 28.67
C THR A 553 21.24 3.14 27.76
N ALA A 554 20.02 3.37 28.26
CA ALA A 554 19.02 4.20 27.60
C ALA A 554 18.83 5.51 28.36
N THR A 555 18.66 6.62 27.64
CA THR A 555 18.34 7.93 28.21
C THR A 555 17.12 8.51 27.50
N PHE A 556 16.05 8.75 28.25
CA PHE A 556 14.77 9.21 27.71
C PHE A 556 14.10 10.24 28.63
N GLN A 557 13.16 11.00 28.06
CA GLN A 557 12.27 11.83 28.85
C GLN A 557 11.24 10.97 29.57
N ILE A 558 10.90 11.35 30.80
CA ILE A 558 9.90 10.65 31.62
C ILE A 558 9.06 11.65 32.39
N ARG A 559 7.77 11.34 32.54
CA ARG A 559 6.88 11.95 33.53
C ARG A 559 6.49 10.89 34.55
N VAL A 560 6.58 11.22 35.82
CA VAL A 560 6.12 10.36 36.92
C VAL A 560 5.02 11.10 37.66
N ALA A 561 3.80 10.57 37.64
CA ALA A 561 2.70 11.08 38.47
C ALA A 561 2.66 10.30 39.78
N LYS A 562 2.40 10.99 40.89
CA LYS A 562 2.20 10.38 42.20
C LYS A 562 0.97 10.93 42.91
N LEU A 563 0.21 10.03 43.53
CA LEU A 563 -0.84 10.33 44.50
C LEU A 563 -0.41 9.75 45.84
N LYS A 564 -0.32 10.58 46.88
CA LYS A 564 -0.08 10.17 48.26
C LYS A 564 -1.40 10.16 49.00
N TYR A 565 -1.72 9.05 49.66
CA TYR A 565 -2.92 8.87 50.45
C TYR A 565 -2.65 9.17 51.93
N THR A 566 -3.72 9.39 52.69
CA THR A 566 -3.64 9.64 54.14
C THR A 566 -3.19 8.39 54.92
N ASP A 567 -3.55 7.21 54.42
CA ASP A 567 -3.19 5.91 54.96
C ASP A 567 -3.15 4.81 53.87
N ASN A 568 -2.88 3.57 54.28
CA ASN A 568 -2.76 2.41 53.39
C ASN A 568 -4.09 1.94 52.79
N SER A 569 -5.25 2.49 53.19
CA SER A 569 -6.55 2.17 52.57
C SER A 569 -6.68 2.71 51.16
N CYS A 570 -5.84 3.71 50.80
CA CYS A 570 -5.85 4.38 49.50
C CYS A 570 -7.22 5.01 49.14
N THR A 571 -7.98 5.48 50.13
CA THR A 571 -9.32 6.06 49.92
C THR A 571 -9.32 7.59 49.82
N GLU A 572 -8.50 8.28 50.62
CA GLU A 572 -8.41 9.74 50.65
C GLU A 572 -7.03 10.23 50.21
N VAL A 573 -6.99 11.10 49.18
CA VAL A 573 -5.73 11.64 48.64
C VAL A 573 -5.27 12.82 49.50
N LYS A 574 -4.12 12.66 50.16
CA LYS A 574 -3.45 13.69 50.95
C LYS A 574 -2.72 14.72 50.09
N ALA A 575 -2.02 14.26 49.04
CA ALA A 575 -1.23 15.12 48.17
C ALA A 575 -1.02 14.50 46.79
N LYS A 576 -0.75 15.32 45.78
CA LYS A 576 -0.42 14.86 44.42
C LYS A 576 0.67 15.71 43.79
N ALA A 577 1.47 15.10 42.94
CA ALA A 577 2.46 15.80 42.14
C ALA A 577 2.85 15.03 40.88
N ASN A 578 3.37 15.76 39.88
CA ASN A 578 3.98 15.21 38.67
C ASN A 578 5.43 15.69 38.59
N ALA A 579 6.37 14.76 38.48
CA ALA A 579 7.76 15.06 38.19
C ALA A 579 8.04 14.90 36.69
N TYR A 580 8.70 15.88 36.11
CA TYR A 580 9.12 15.89 34.70
C TYR A 580 10.64 15.86 34.66
N GLY A 581 11.19 14.93 33.88
CA GLY A 581 12.62 14.71 33.92
C GLY A 581 13.18 13.91 32.75
N ILE A 582 14.45 13.60 32.89
CA ILE A 582 15.20 12.68 32.04
C ILE A 582 15.60 11.51 32.94
N CYS A 583 15.45 10.27 32.47
CA CYS A 583 15.96 9.10 33.18
C CYS A 583 17.02 8.41 32.33
N THR A 584 18.14 8.06 32.95
CA THR A 584 19.16 7.21 32.37
C THR A 584 19.12 5.84 33.04
N VAL A 585 18.94 4.79 32.26
CA VAL A 585 18.73 3.42 32.74
C VAL A 585 19.80 2.50 32.17
N PRO A 586 20.73 1.99 33.01
CA PRO A 586 21.61 0.90 32.62
C PRO A 586 20.86 -0.44 32.61
N TYR A 587 21.22 -1.31 31.67
CA TYR A 587 20.72 -2.66 31.50
C TYR A 587 21.88 -3.64 31.39
N ARG A 588 21.73 -4.81 32.02
CA ARG A 588 22.69 -5.90 31.95
C ARG A 588 22.02 -7.18 31.48
N LYS A 589 22.80 -8.03 30.81
CA LYS A 589 22.34 -9.33 30.36
C LYS A 589 22.64 -10.38 31.43
N ILE A 590 21.60 -10.97 32.02
CA ILE A 590 21.68 -11.99 33.07
C ILE A 590 20.98 -13.25 32.54
N ASP A 591 21.69 -14.38 32.50
CA ASP A 591 21.18 -15.67 32.01
C ASP A 591 20.52 -15.60 30.62
N GLY A 592 21.06 -14.74 29.75
CA GLY A 592 20.55 -14.56 28.38
C GLY A 592 19.48 -13.48 28.22
N GLU A 593 18.95 -12.92 29.31
CA GLU A 593 17.87 -11.93 29.32
C GLU A 593 18.35 -10.54 29.73
N TRP A 594 17.79 -9.48 29.14
CA TRP A 594 18.11 -8.11 29.52
C TRP A 594 17.29 -7.68 30.75
N LYS A 595 17.99 -7.16 31.77
CA LYS A 595 17.39 -6.72 33.04
C LYS A 595 17.78 -5.27 33.34
N VAL A 596 16.90 -4.54 34.02
CA VAL A 596 17.16 -3.19 34.55
C VAL A 596 18.22 -3.28 35.64
N ALA A 597 19.37 -2.65 35.42
CA ALA A 597 20.53 -2.72 36.32
C ALA A 597 20.67 -1.49 37.23
N GLY A 598 19.78 -0.50 37.10
CA GLY A 598 19.82 0.71 37.89
C GLY A 598 18.97 1.83 37.30
N LEU A 599 18.98 2.99 37.97
CA LEU A 599 18.30 4.20 37.52
C LEU A 599 19.14 5.43 37.87
N LYS A 600 19.14 6.40 36.97
CA LYS A 600 19.67 7.74 37.19
C LYS A 600 18.65 8.79 36.72
N PRO A 601 17.68 9.14 37.57
CA PRO A 601 16.73 10.22 37.27
C PRO A 601 17.39 11.60 37.42
N GLN A 602 17.06 12.48 36.50
CA GLN A 602 17.36 13.91 36.51
C GLN A 602 16.04 14.66 36.43
N MET A 603 15.67 15.33 37.51
CA MET A 603 14.42 16.07 37.60
C MET A 603 14.60 17.48 37.02
N LEU A 604 13.74 17.87 36.09
CA LEU A 604 13.75 19.20 35.50
C LEU A 604 12.83 20.15 36.27
N TRP A 605 11.60 19.72 36.54
CA TRP A 605 10.63 20.48 37.34
C TRP A 605 9.52 19.58 37.89
N VAL A 606 8.78 20.10 38.88
CA VAL A 606 7.66 19.43 39.53
C VAL A 606 6.42 20.31 39.46
N ASP A 607 5.29 19.69 39.18
CA ASP A 607 3.95 20.27 39.30
C ASP A 607 3.23 19.64 40.50
N GLY A 608 2.60 20.44 41.37
CA GLY A 608 1.94 19.96 42.59
C GLY A 608 2.84 19.97 43.84
N ASN A 609 2.51 19.14 44.85
CA ASN A 609 3.22 19.15 46.13
C ASN A 609 4.56 18.37 46.04
N PRO A 610 5.73 19.03 46.13
CA PRO A 610 7.03 18.38 45.99
C PRO A 610 7.34 17.37 47.12
N GLU A 611 6.73 17.50 48.30
CA GLU A 611 6.91 16.56 49.43
C GLU A 611 6.57 15.11 49.05
N VAL A 612 5.71 14.93 48.05
CA VAL A 612 5.34 13.61 47.53
C VAL A 612 6.53 12.85 46.92
N PHE A 613 7.55 13.57 46.43
CA PHE A 613 8.77 12.97 45.89
C PHE A 613 9.95 12.98 46.86
N PHE A 614 10.04 14.01 47.71
CA PHE A 614 11.21 14.29 48.53
C PHE A 614 11.04 13.97 50.03
N GLY A 615 9.82 13.77 50.52
CA GLY A 615 9.52 13.73 51.97
C GLY A 615 9.43 15.15 52.56
N ASP A 616 9.39 15.27 53.89
CA ASP A 616 9.32 16.57 54.58
C ASP A 616 10.50 17.49 54.19
N VAL A 617 10.20 18.57 53.47
CA VAL A 617 11.20 19.52 52.91
C VAL A 617 12.05 20.20 53.99
N LYS A 618 11.57 20.26 55.24
CA LYS A 618 12.29 20.87 56.37
C LYS A 618 13.63 20.21 56.69
N LYS A 619 13.83 18.92 56.39
CA LYS A 619 15.11 18.24 56.64
C LYS A 619 16.16 18.51 55.55
N MET A 620 15.76 18.76 54.31
CA MET A 620 16.70 18.98 53.19
C MET A 620 17.35 20.37 53.20
N SER A 621 16.70 21.39 53.76
CA SER A 621 17.31 22.73 53.89
C SER A 621 18.38 22.82 54.97
N GLU A 622 18.39 21.91 55.94
CA GLU A 622 19.39 21.83 57.00
C GLU A 622 20.66 21.13 56.51
N ASP A 623 20.54 20.07 55.69
CA ASP A 623 21.68 19.33 55.11
C ASP A 623 22.34 20.04 53.90
N MET A 624 21.71 21.08 53.33
CA MET A 624 22.32 21.92 52.27
C MET A 624 23.09 23.14 52.81
N ASN A 625 22.97 23.45 54.10
CA ASN A 625 23.63 24.59 54.76
C ASN A 625 24.55 24.18 55.93
N ALA A 626 24.84 22.88 56.07
CA ALA A 626 25.88 22.33 56.93
C ALA A 626 26.95 21.65 56.06
#